data_AF-A0A1F8LWU0-F1
#
_entry.id   AF-A0A1F8LWU0-F1
#
_cell.length_a   1.000
_cell.length_b   1.000
_cell.length_c   1.000
_cell.angle_alpha   90.00
_cell.angle_beta   90.00
_cell.angle_gamma   90.00
#
_symmetry.space_group_name_H-M   'P 1'
#
loop_
_entity.id
_entity.type
_entity.pdbx_description
1 polymer ?
#
loop_
_entity_poly.entity_id
_entity_poly.type
_entity_poly.pdbx_seq_one_letter_code
_entity_poly.pdbx_strand_id
1 'polypeptide(L)' 'MRKVFNFIAGVIMGGLVGATIAVLLAPASGQEVRAQLQERTIRLREDVMAVAEARRAELERELSALRAPHRKE' A
#
# COMPACT_ATOMS: atom_id res chain seq x y z
N MET A 1 30.46 -9.09 16.14
CA MET A 1 29.88 -10.30 15.52
C MET A 1 28.98 -11.11 16.47
N ARG A 2 29.49 -11.70 17.56
CA ARG A 2 28.71 -12.61 18.45
C ARG A 2 27.43 -12.01 19.06
N LYS A 3 27.43 -10.71 19.39
CA LYS A 3 26.23 -10.01 19.93
C LYS A 3 25.09 -9.89 18.91
N VAL A 4 25.43 -9.61 17.64
CA VAL A 4 24.45 -9.52 16.55
C VAL A 4 23.85 -10.89 16.26
N PHE A 5 24.68 -11.94 16.26
CA PHE A 5 24.20 -13.31 16.11
C PHE A 5 23.22 -13.70 17.21
N ASN A 6 23.55 -13.42 18.48
CA ASN A 6 22.65 -13.71 19.60
C ASN A 6 21.33 -12.91 19.52
N PHE A 7 21.37 -11.66 19.03
CA PHE A 7 20.17 -10.85 18.80
C PHE A 7 19.28 -11.46 17.71
N ILE A 8 19.86 -11.82 16.56
CA ILE A 8 19.11 -12.44 15.45
C ILE A 8 18.53 -13.79 15.90
N ALA A 9 19.28 -14.60 16.64
CA ALA A 9 18.78 -15.85 17.22
C ALA A 9 17.58 -15.60 18.15
N GLY A 10 17.65 -14.56 18.98
CA GLY A 10 16.53 -14.13 19.83
C GLY A 10 15.31 -13.67 19.03
N VAL A 11 15.50 -12.88 17.96
CA VAL A 11 14.40 -12.44 17.07
C VAL A 11 13.74 -13.63 16.38
N ILE A 12 14.53 -14.59 15.88
CA ILE A 12 14.00 -15.79 15.24
C ILE A 12 13.20 -16.62 16.25
N MET A 13 13.76 -16.86 17.44
CA MET A 13 13.09 -17.67 18.46
C MET A 13 11.81 -17.00 18.98
N GLY A 14 11.87 -15.69 19.27
CA GLY A 14 10.71 -14.90 19.67
C GLY A 14 9.66 -14.82 18.55
N GLY A 15 10.09 -14.67 17.31
CA GLY A 15 9.22 -14.67 16.13
C GLY A 15 8.50 -16.01 15.94
N LEU A 16 9.19 -17.13 16.14
CA LEU A 16 8.59 -18.47 16.08
C LEU A 16 7.54 -18.66 17.17
N VAL A 17 7.85 -18.33 18.43
CA VAL A 17 6.91 -18.44 19.55
C VAL A 17 5.72 -17.49 19.37
N GLY A 18 5.96 -16.26 18.91
CA GLY A 18 4.90 -15.30 18.61
C GLY A 18 3.99 -15.77 17.47
N ALA A 19 4.58 -16.33 16.40
CA ALA A 19 3.84 -16.85 15.26
C ALA A 19 2.96 -18.05 15.64
N THR A 20 3.45 -18.98 16.46
CA THR A 20 2.65 -20.13 16.90
C THR A 20 1.47 -19.69 17.76
N ILE A 21 1.67 -18.76 18.69
CA ILE A 21 0.57 -18.17 19.47
C ILE A 21 -0.41 -17.46 18.55
N ALA A 22 0.08 -16.64 17.62
CA ALA A 22 -0.77 -15.90 16.69
C ALA A 22 -1.62 -16.83 15.81
N VAL A 23 -1.10 -17.99 15.40
CA VAL A 23 -1.86 -19.00 14.62
C VAL A 23 -2.89 -19.71 15.50
N LEU A 24 -2.52 -20.11 16.72
CA LEU A 24 -3.42 -20.82 17.63
C LEU A 24 -4.56 -19.93 18.14
N LEU A 25 -4.27 -18.65 18.36
CA LEU A 25 -5.23 -17.65 18.82
C LEU A 25 -5.83 -16.82 17.69
N ALA A 26 -5.51 -17.14 16.42
CA ALA A 26 -5.92 -16.34 15.26
C ALA A 26 -7.44 -16.13 15.29
N PRO A 27 -7.94 -14.89 15.45
CA PRO A 27 -9.37 -14.62 15.55
C PRO A 27 -10.08 -14.76 14.20
N ALA A 28 -9.34 -14.78 13.09
CA ALA A 28 -9.87 -14.81 11.73
C ALA A 28 -9.26 -15.94 10.91
N SER A 29 -10.07 -16.53 10.02
CA SER A 29 -9.59 -17.56 9.10
C SER A 29 -8.63 -16.97 8.06
N GLY A 30 -7.69 -17.77 7.56
CA GLY A 30 -6.79 -17.31 6.49
C GLY A 30 -7.53 -16.91 5.20
N GLN A 31 -8.73 -17.45 4.96
CA GLN A 31 -9.59 -17.08 3.83
C GLN A 31 -10.18 -15.67 4.02
N GLU A 32 -10.65 -15.36 5.24
CA GLU A 32 -11.15 -14.03 5.61
C GLU A 32 -10.09 -12.96 5.37
N VAL A 33 -8.87 -13.21 5.83
CA VAL A 33 -7.75 -12.26 5.68
C VAL A 33 -7.37 -12.05 4.22
N ARG A 34 -7.38 -13.12 3.41
CA ARG A 34 -7.13 -13.04 1.96
C ARG A 34 -8.22 -12.24 1.25
N ALA A 35 -9.49 -12.49 1.58
CA ALA A 35 -10.61 -11.76 1.02
C ALA A 35 -10.52 -10.25 1.36
N GLN A 36 -10.25 -9.92 2.61
CA GLN A 36 -10.06 -8.53 3.05
C GLN A 36 -8.86 -7.86 2.35
N LEU A 37 -7.74 -8.57 2.20
CA LEU A 37 -6.57 -8.07 1.48
C LEU A 37 -6.90 -7.77 0.01
N GLN A 38 -7.60 -8.68 -0.66
CA GLN A 38 -8.00 -8.52 -2.04
C GLN A 38 -8.93 -7.31 -2.20
N GLU A 39 -9.95 -7.20 -1.35
CA GLU A 39 -10.90 -6.08 -1.37
C GLU A 39 -10.20 -4.73 -1.11
N ARG A 40 -9.28 -4.68 -0.14
CA ARG A 40 -8.46 -3.48 0.14
C ARG A 40 -7.56 -3.13 -1.03
N THR A 41 -6.98 -4.12 -1.71
CA THR A 41 -6.10 -3.89 -2.86
C THR A 41 -6.87 -3.35 -4.05
N ILE A 42 -8.06 -3.87 -4.30
CA ILE A 42 -8.96 -3.38 -5.37
C ILE A 42 -9.34 -1.93 -5.08
N ARG A 43 -9.84 -1.62 -3.87
CA ARG A 43 -10.19 -0.26 -3.48
C ARG A 43 -9.02 0.70 -3.62
N LEU A 44 -7.84 0.31 -3.15
CA LEU A 44 -6.64 1.14 -3.26
C LEU A 44 -6.30 1.45 -4.73
N ARG A 45 -6.45 0.47 -5.63
CA ARG A 45 -6.21 0.68 -7.06
C ARG A 45 -7.21 1.65 -7.66
N GLU A 46 -8.49 1.48 -7.33
CA GLU A 46 -9.58 2.35 -7.79
C GLU A 46 -9.36 3.79 -7.33
N ASP A 47 -9.01 3.98 -6.05
CA ASP A 47 -8.70 5.30 -5.49
C ASP A 47 -7.52 5.96 -6.22
N VAL A 48 -6.43 5.21 -6.45
CA VAL A 48 -5.26 5.72 -7.18
C VAL A 48 -5.62 6.10 -8.61
N MET A 49 -6.43 5.29 -9.30
CA MET A 49 -6.87 5.60 -10.66
C MET A 49 -7.77 6.84 -10.70
N ALA A 50 -8.73 6.95 -9.79
CA ALA A 50 -9.63 8.09 -9.71
C ALA A 50 -8.85 9.39 -9.45
N VAL A 51 -7.87 9.36 -8.55
CA VAL A 51 -6.98 10.50 -8.31
C VAL A 51 -6.17 10.82 -9.56
N ALA A 52 -5.58 9.83 -10.22
CA ALA A 52 -4.79 10.04 -11.44
C ALA A 52 -5.62 10.68 -12.58
N GLU A 53 -6.86 10.21 -12.78
CA GLU A 53 -7.78 10.78 -13.77
C GLU A 53 -8.16 12.23 -13.42
N ALA A 54 -8.46 12.51 -12.15
CA ALA A 54 -8.77 13.87 -11.70
C ALA A 54 -7.59 14.82 -11.93
N ARG A 55 -6.36 14.40 -11.58
CA ARG A 55 -5.15 15.20 -11.82
C ARG A 55 -4.88 15.42 -13.30
N ARG A 56 -5.13 14.40 -14.14
CA ARG A 56 -4.98 14.52 -15.58
C ARG A 56 -5.98 15.54 -16.16
N ALA A 57 -7.25 15.48 -15.75
CA ALA A 57 -8.26 16.42 -16.19
C ALA A 57 -7.94 17.87 -15.76
N GLU A 58 -7.38 18.05 -14.57
CA GLU A 58 -6.90 19.34 -14.08
C GLU A 58 -5.75 19.90 -14.94
N LEU A 59 -4.72 19.07 -15.21
CA LEU A 59 -3.59 19.45 -16.05
C LEU A 59 -3.98 19.74 -17.51
N GLU A 60 -4.94 18.98 -18.07
CA GLU A 60 -5.46 19.25 -19.42
C GLU A 60 -6.19 20.61 -19.49
N ARG A 61 -6.91 20.99 -18.43
CA ARG A 61 -7.54 22.32 -18.33
C ARG A 61 -6.49 23.42 -18.23
N GLU A 62 -5.50 23.29 -17.36
CA GLU A 62 -4.41 24.27 -17.23
C GLU A 62 -3.66 24.43 -18.56
N LEU A 63 -3.35 23.32 -19.23
CA LEU A 63 -2.68 23.34 -20.53
C LEU A 63 -3.51 24.01 -21.61
N SER A 64 -4.83 23.83 -21.61
CA SER A 64 -5.74 24.53 -22.52
C SER A 64 -5.79 26.04 -22.25
N ALA A 65 -5.77 26.45 -20.98
CA ALA A 65 -5.74 27.85 -20.58
C ALA A 65 -4.43 28.54 -20.98
N LEU A 66 -3.29 27.84 -20.84
CA LEU A 66 -1.98 28.33 -21.26
C LEU A 66 -1.80 28.35 -22.78
N ARG A 67 -2.47 27.45 -23.52
CA ARG A 67 -2.47 27.41 -25.00
C ARG A 67 -3.42 28.41 -25.64
N ALA A 68 -4.33 29.02 -24.88
CA ALA A 68 -5.10 30.17 -25.36
C ALA A 68 -4.12 31.26 -25.81
N PRO A 69 -4.30 31.83 -27.02
CA PRO A 69 -3.23 32.40 -27.79
C PRO A 69 -2.55 33.53 -27.01
N HIS A 70 -1.30 33.30 -26.61
CA HIS A 70 -0.31 34.37 -26.49
C HIS A 70 -0.09 34.91 -27.91
N ARG A 71 -1.08 35.66 -28.41
CA ARG A 71 -0.95 36.53 -29.56
C ARG A 71 0.10 37.55 -29.13
N LYS A 72 1.34 37.29 -29.53
CA LYS A 72 2.44 38.23 -29.45
C LYS A 72 1.96 39.52 -30.13
N GLU A 73 1.84 40.57 -29.34
CA GLU A 73 1.91 41.94 -29.87
C GLU A 73 3.31 42.21 -30.42
#